data_AF-A0A699X564-F1
#
_entry.id   AF-A0A699X564-F1
#
_cell.length_a   1.000
_cell.length_b   1.000
_cell.length_c   1.000
_cell.angle_alpha   90.00
_cell.angle_beta   90.00
_cell.angle_gamma   90.00
#
_symmetry.space_group_name_H-M   'P 1'
#
loop_
_entity.id
_entity.type
_entity.pdbx_description
1 polymer ?
#
loop_
_entity_poly.entity_id
_entity_poly.type
_entity_poly.pdbx_seq_one_letter_code
_entity_poly.pdbx_strand_id
1 'polypeptide(L)' 'MLNDLLSRLGVDPALYQKGDKPVHTPIDGSQVASVSWEGAAEVEQRITRAEHAFDA' A
#
# COMPACT_ATOMS: atom_id res chain seq x y z
N MET A 1 -3.32 14.87 -9.11
CA MET A 1 -3.28 13.69 -10.02
C MET A 1 -3.30 12.37 -9.24
N LEU A 2 -2.19 11.88 -8.67
CA LEU A 2 -2.20 10.61 -7.90
C LEU A 2 -3.06 10.72 -6.63
N ASN A 3 -2.88 11.78 -5.84
CA ASN A 3 -3.64 11.96 -4.60
C ASN A 3 -5.16 12.07 -4.84
N ASP A 4 -5.57 12.83 -5.86
CA ASP A 4 -7.00 12.98 -6.20
C ASP A 4 -7.60 11.66 -6.68
N LEU A 5 -6.84 10.88 -7.46
CA LEU A 5 -7.26 9.55 -7.89
C LEU A 5 -7.45 8.60 -6.69
N LEU A 6 -6.44 8.50 -5.82
CA LEU A 6 -6.48 7.60 -4.66
C LEU A 6 -7.53 8.01 -3.63
N SER A 7 -7.73 9.31 -3.43
CA SER A 7 -8.83 9.83 -2.61
C SER A 7 -10.20 9.42 -3.16
N ARG A 8 -10.41 9.53 -4.48
CA ARG A 8 -11.65 9.07 -5.12
C ARG A 8 -11.85 7.55 -5.06
N LEU A 9 -10.77 6.78 -4.92
CA LEU A 9 -10.80 5.33 -4.70
C LEU A 9 -10.98 4.95 -3.21
N GLY A 10 -11.03 5.93 -2.30
CA GLY A 10 -11.20 5.69 -0.87
C GLY A 10 -9.94 5.17 -0.18
N VAL A 11 -8.76 5.38 -0.77
CA VAL A 11 -7.49 4.96 -0.17
C VAL A 11 -7.03 6.00 0.84
N ASP A 12 -6.74 5.56 2.07
CA ASP A 12 -6.20 6.44 3.12
C ASP A 12 -4.81 7.00 2.72
N PRO A 13 -4.63 8.33 2.66
CA PRO A 13 -3.34 8.98 2.44
C PRO A 13 -2.19 8.48 3.30
N ALA A 14 -2.46 8.05 4.53
CA ALA A 14 -1.43 7.54 5.43
C ALA A 14 -0.70 6.30 4.87
N LEU A 15 -1.36 5.50 4.04
CA LEU A 15 -0.81 4.25 3.48
C LEU A 15 0.23 4.48 2.38
N TYR A 16 0.23 5.66 1.74
CA TYR A 16 1.11 5.94 0.59
C TYR A 16 1.88 7.26 0.70
N GLN A 17 1.81 7.95 1.84
CA GLN A 17 2.59 9.17 2.09
C GLN A 17 3.56 9.06 3.26
N LYS A 18 3.37 8.09 4.16
CA LYS A 18 4.14 7.99 5.42
C LYS A 18 5.13 6.81 5.47
N GLY A 19 5.28 6.08 4.37
CA GLY A 19 6.21 4.97 4.30
C GLY A 19 7.67 5.38 4.09
N ASP A 20 8.55 4.37 4.07
CA ASP A 20 10.00 4.51 3.85
C ASP A 20 10.44 4.04 2.46
N LYS A 21 9.54 3.42 1.68
CA LYS A 21 9.83 2.89 0.34
C LYS A 21 9.28 3.83 -0.74
N PRO A 22 10.15 4.50 -1.51
CA PRO A 22 9.69 5.45 -2.52
C PRO A 22 9.04 4.71 -3.70
N VAL A 23 7.96 5.29 -4.23
CA VAL A 23 7.31 4.84 -5.46
C VAL A 23 7.58 5.87 -6.55
N HIS A 24 8.13 5.42 -7.66
CA HIS A 24 8.50 6.28 -8.80
C HIS A 24 7.60 6.03 -10.00
N THR A 25 7.32 7.09 -10.77
CA THR A 25 6.62 6.98 -12.04
C THR A 25 7.62 6.77 -13.19
N PRO A 26 7.34 5.88 -14.16
CA PRO A 26 8.20 5.72 -15.34
C PRO A 26 8.08 6.87 -16.35
N ILE A 27 7.12 7.79 -16.16
CA ILE A 27 6.91 8.93 -17.07
C ILE A 27 8.12 9.87 -17.05
N ASP A 28 8.63 10.19 -15.85
CA ASP A 28 9.73 11.13 -15.65
C ASP A 28 10.70 10.75 -14.51
N GLY A 29 10.49 9.60 -13.86
CA GLY A 29 11.32 9.12 -12.74
C GLY A 29 11.03 9.81 -11.40
N SER A 30 10.13 10.78 -11.35
CA SER A 30 9.80 11.48 -10.11
C SER A 30 9.17 10.53 -9.08
N GLN A 31 9.42 10.80 -7.80
CA GLN A 31 8.75 10.10 -6.71
C GLN A 31 7.32 10.64 -6.57
N VAL A 32 6.35 9.74 -6.53
CA VAL A 32 4.92 10.09 -6.43
C VAL A 32 4.27 9.65 -5.11
N ALA A 33 4.90 8.72 -4.38
CA ALA A 33 4.42 8.22 -3.10
C ALA A 33 5.56 7.61 -2.26
N SER A 34 5.26 7.27 -1.00
CA SER A 34 6.12 6.48 -0.12
C SER A 34 5.29 5.49 0.69
N VAL A 35 5.58 4.20 0.54
CA VAL A 35 4.83 3.08 1.14
C VAL A 35 5.68 2.34 2.16
N SER A 36 5.03 1.68 3.11
CA SER A 36 5.72 0.77 4.03
C SER A 36 5.67 -0.65 3.48
N TRP A 37 6.76 -1.40 3.65
CA TRP A 37 6.72 -2.85 3.43
C TRP A 37 6.29 -3.56 4.69
N GLU A 38 5.54 -4.64 4.50
CA GLU A 38 5.21 -5.54 5.60
C GLU A 38 6.40 -6.44 5.93
N GLY A 39 6.58 -6.70 7.22
CA GLY A 39 7.53 -7.68 7.74
C GLY A 39 7.01 -9.10 7.60
N ALA A 40 7.90 -10.08 7.76
CA ALA A 40 7.56 -11.50 7.65
C ALA A 40 6.39 -11.91 8.57
N ALA A 41 6.37 -11.43 9.82
CA ALA A 41 5.30 -11.75 10.76
C ALA A 41 3.93 -11.18 10.34
N GLU A 42 3.90 -10.00 9.72
CA GLU A 42 2.66 -9.37 9.23
C GLU A 42 2.13 -10.12 8.01
N VAL A 43 3.01 -10.60 7.14
CA VAL A 43 2.66 -11.44 5.99
C VAL A 43 2.02 -12.76 6.45
N GLU A 44 2.63 -13.46 7.41
CA GLU A 44 2.06 -14.70 7.98
C GLU A 44 0.66 -14.46 8.58
N GLN A 45 0.46 -13.35 9.30
CA GLN A 45 -0.85 -12.97 9.84
C GLN A 45 -1.89 -12.71 8.75
N ARG A 46 -1.49 -12.13 7.61
CA ARG A 46 -2.41 -11.93 6.46
C ARG A 46 -2.81 -13.24 5.83
N ILE A 47 -1.88 -14.18 5.65
CA ILE A 47 -2.16 -15.52 5.11
C ILE A 47 -3.19 -16.22 6.02
N THR A 48 -2.90 -16.28 7.32
CA THR A 48 -3.81 -16.90 8.31
C THR A 48 -5.21 -16.27 8.28
N ARG A 49 -5.30 -14.94 8.20
CA ARG A 49 -6.59 -14.25 8.10
C ARG A 49 -7.34 -14.60 6.81
N ALA A 50 -6.63 -14.70 5.69
CA ALA A 50 -7.22 -15.05 4.41
C ALA A 50 -7.76 -16.49 4.41
N GLU A 51 -7.04 -17.43 5.03
CA GLU A 51 -7.51 -18.81 5.24
C GLU A 51 -8.83 -18.82 6.04
N HIS A 52 -8.86 -18.15 7.19
CA HIS A 52 -10.08 -18.05 8.00
C HIS A 52 -11.25 -17.40 7.26
N ALA A 53 -10.99 -16.42 6.39
CA ALA A 53 -12.03 -15.77 5.60
C ALA A 53 -12.56 -16.66 4.47
N PHE A 54 -11.77 -17.61 3.98
CA PHE A 54 -12.19 -18.57 2.96
C PHE A 54 -13.10 -19.66 3.55
N ASP A 55 -12.82 -20.10 4.78
CA ASP A 55 -13.57 -21.17 5.44
C ASP A 55 -14.94 -20.72 6.03
N ALA A 56 -15.19 -19.42 6.11
CA ALA A 56 -16.39 -18.81 6.72
C ALA A 56 -17.54 -18.57 5.72
#